data_AF-A0A9P8M024-F1
#
_entry.id   AF-A0A9P8M024-F1
#
_cell.length_a   1.000
_cell.length_b   1.000
_cell.length_c   1.000
_cell.angle_alpha   90.00
_cell.angle_beta   90.00
_cell.angle_gamma   90.00
#
_symmetry.space_group_name_H-M   'P 1'
#
loop_
_entity.id
_entity.type
_entity.pdbx_description
1 polymer ?
#
loop_
_entity_poly.entity_id
_entity_poly.type
_entity_poly.pdbx_seq_one_letter_code
_entity_poly.pdbx_strand_id
1 'polypeptide(L)'
;MTSRTWTENETSLLRGAVRGTTPGRCIRWEAIAAVVTTKSARQCYVRYHNIEKFSVGGGQPHTKSVWTSEMDSAVIREAAATGRKWVLVAERIGLSVSVCKNRFYVLRRGGERGVLSKLPVMPEDLWEEQSGALQELSWLW
;
A
#
# COMPACT_ATOMS: atom_id res chain seq x y z
N MET A 1 6.90 25.90 7.81
CA MET A 1 5.65 25.09 7.86
C MET A 1 5.61 24.21 6.61
N THR A 2 5.70 22.89 6.74
CA THR A 2 5.65 21.98 5.58
C THR A 2 4.20 21.60 5.28
N SER A 3 3.65 22.05 4.16
CA SER A 3 2.30 21.67 3.74
C SER A 3 2.20 20.18 3.40
N ARG A 4 1.04 19.56 3.68
CA ARG A 4 0.73 18.17 3.29
C ARG A 4 0.41 18.04 1.79
N THR A 5 -0.09 19.10 1.17
CA THR A 5 -0.46 19.10 -0.25
C THR A 5 0.70 19.55 -1.13
N TRP A 6 0.79 18.94 -2.31
CA TRP A 6 1.74 19.32 -3.36
C TRP A 6 1.02 20.18 -4.39
N THR A 7 1.56 21.35 -4.71
CA THR A 7 1.08 22.20 -5.80
C THR A 7 1.80 21.89 -7.10
N GLU A 8 1.23 22.28 -8.24
CA GLU A 8 1.88 22.06 -9.55
C GLU A 8 3.20 22.83 -9.69
N ASN A 9 3.32 23.99 -9.04
CA ASN A 9 4.58 24.72 -9.00
C ASN A 9 5.65 23.93 -8.23
N GLU A 10 5.32 23.36 -7.07
CA GLU A 10 6.25 22.56 -6.27
C GLU A 10 6.68 21.29 -7.00
N THR A 11 5.75 20.60 -7.67
CA THR A 11 6.07 19.40 -8.47
C THR A 11 6.90 19.77 -9.69
N SER A 12 6.64 20.91 -10.33
CA SER A 12 7.45 21.41 -11.45
C SER A 12 8.88 21.75 -11.02
N LEU A 13 9.06 22.43 -9.89
CA LEU A 13 10.38 22.70 -9.29
C LEU A 13 11.11 21.39 -8.96
N LEU A 14 10.42 20.42 -8.35
CA LEU A 14 10.97 19.10 -8.03
C LEU A 14 11.43 18.36 -9.30
N ARG A 15 10.60 18.29 -10.33
CA ARG A 15 10.93 17.63 -11.61
C ARG A 15 12.13 18.30 -12.29
N GLY A 16 12.14 19.64 -12.33
CA GLY A 16 13.23 20.41 -12.91
C GLY A 16 14.55 20.19 -12.18
N ALA A 17 14.53 20.27 -10.84
CA ALA A 17 15.71 20.06 -10.01
C ALA A 17 16.27 18.64 -10.16
N VAL A 18 15.42 17.62 -10.24
CA VAL A 18 15.88 16.23 -10.48
C VAL A 18 16.43 16.04 -11.88
N ARG A 19 15.80 16.60 -12.93
CA ARG A 19 16.33 16.55 -14.31
C ARG A 19 17.70 17.23 -14.44
N GLY A 20 17.95 18.27 -13.65
CA GLY A 20 19.25 18.95 -13.58
C GLY A 20 20.34 18.15 -12.86
N THR A 21 20.01 17.04 -12.18
CA THR A 21 21.03 16.16 -11.59
C THR A 21 21.64 15.25 -12.64
N THR A 22 22.97 15.09 -12.60
CA THR A 22 23.70 14.25 -13.54
C THR A 22 23.23 12.79 -13.44
N PRO A 23 22.87 12.14 -14.56
CA PRO A 23 22.53 10.72 -14.58
C PRO A 23 23.65 9.87 -13.95
N GLY A 24 23.28 8.92 -13.09
CA GLY A 24 24.24 8.02 -12.42
C GLY A 24 24.87 8.55 -11.14
N ARG A 25 24.62 9.81 -10.74
CA ARG A 25 25.05 10.34 -9.42
C ARG A 25 23.93 10.21 -8.39
N CYS A 26 24.28 10.05 -7.12
CA CYS A 26 23.34 10.13 -6.01
C CYS A 26 22.62 11.50 -6.02
N ILE A 27 21.29 11.47 -6.08
CA ILE A 27 20.45 12.66 -6.00
C ILE A 27 20.57 13.26 -4.59
N ARG A 28 20.99 14.53 -4.49
CA ARG A 28 21.07 15.27 -3.22
C ARG A 28 19.72 15.91 -2.90
N TRP A 29 18.92 15.24 -2.07
CA TRP A 29 17.56 15.67 -1.75
C TRP A 29 17.51 16.96 -0.92
N GLU A 30 18.56 17.26 -0.17
CA GLU A 30 18.73 18.51 0.58
C GLU A 30 18.84 19.70 -0.38
N ALA A 31 19.62 19.54 -1.45
CA ALA A 31 19.74 20.57 -2.48
C ALA A 31 18.42 20.78 -3.23
N ILE A 32 17.69 19.70 -3.50
CA ILE A 32 16.36 19.78 -4.14
C ILE A 32 15.34 20.45 -3.21
N ALA A 33 15.36 20.12 -1.91
CA ALA A 33 14.51 20.75 -0.92
C ALA A 33 14.78 22.26 -0.80
N ALA A 34 16.04 22.68 -0.94
CA ALA A 34 16.39 24.09 -1.00
C ALA A 34 15.81 24.81 -2.23
N VAL A 35 15.63 24.11 -3.36
CA VAL A 35 14.96 24.65 -4.56
C VAL A 35 13.44 24.73 -4.37
N VAL A 36 12.83 23.70 -3.79
CA VAL A 36 11.36 23.69 -3.56
C VAL A 36 10.99 24.65 -2.42
N THR A 37 11.87 24.87 -1.45
CA THR A 37 11.79 25.74 -0.25
C THR A 37 10.68 25.41 0.76
N THR A 38 9.54 24.89 0.29
CA THR A 38 8.34 24.61 1.09
C THR A 38 8.27 23.16 1.59
N LYS A 39 9.12 22.27 1.06
CA LYS A 39 9.13 20.83 1.31
C LYS A 39 10.51 20.38 1.79
N SER A 40 10.52 19.46 2.74
CA SER A 40 11.74 18.82 3.24
C SER A 40 12.33 17.83 2.24
N ALA A 41 13.62 17.53 2.39
CA ALA A 41 14.33 16.54 1.57
C ALA A 41 13.60 15.18 1.55
N ARG A 42 13.12 14.72 2.72
CA ARG A 42 12.34 13.48 2.82
C ARG A 42 11.02 13.54 2.05
N GLN A 43 10.33 14.68 2.07
CA GLN A 43 9.09 14.84 1.28
C GLN A 43 9.38 14.82 -0.21
N CYS A 44 10.44 15.51 -0.66
CA CYS A 44 10.89 15.48 -2.06
C CYS A 44 11.24 14.06 -2.51
N TYR A 45 12.01 13.32 -1.71
CA TYR A 45 12.35 11.91 -1.94
C TYR A 45 11.10 11.04 -2.13
N VAL A 46 10.18 11.08 -1.15
CA VAL A 46 8.96 10.27 -1.17
C VAL A 46 8.09 10.62 -2.37
N ARG A 47 7.90 11.92 -2.66
CA ARG A 47 7.08 12.37 -3.81
C ARG A 47 7.69 11.91 -5.13
N TYR A 48 9.00 12.04 -5.28
CA TYR A 48 9.67 11.65 -6.51
C TYR A 48 9.55 10.14 -6.75
N HIS A 49 9.92 9.31 -5.78
CA HIS A 49 9.93 7.86 -5.96
C HIS A 49 8.53 7.25 -6.12
N ASN A 50 7.50 7.85 -5.53
CA ASN A 50 6.14 7.33 -5.62
C ASN A 50 5.37 7.83 -6.85
N ILE A 51 5.68 9.04 -7.35
CA ILE A 51 4.86 9.71 -8.37
C ILE A 51 5.74 10.21 -9.52
N GLU A 52 6.64 11.17 -9.25
CA GLU A 52 7.28 11.93 -10.33
C GLU A 52 8.32 11.12 -11.14
N LYS A 53 8.93 10.08 -10.56
CA LYS A 53 9.88 9.19 -11.25
C LYS A 53 9.25 8.58 -12.50
N PHE A 54 7.96 8.28 -12.46
CA PHE A 54 7.21 7.72 -13.58
C PHE A 54 6.83 8.79 -14.62
N SER A 55 6.67 10.05 -14.20
CA SER A 55 6.36 11.17 -15.09
C SER A 55 7.59 11.80 -15.77
N VAL A 56 8.74 11.78 -15.10
CA VAL A 56 9.96 12.48 -15.56
C VAL A 56 10.70 11.71 -16.65
N GLY A 57 10.61 10.38 -16.66
CA GLY A 57 11.36 9.50 -17.57
C GLY A 57 10.62 9.00 -18.81
N GLY A 58 9.44 9.56 -19.14
CA GLY A 58 8.61 9.02 -20.24
C GLY A 58 8.09 7.60 -19.98
N GLY A 59 8.15 7.14 -18.73
CA GLY A 59 7.62 5.85 -18.34
C GLY A 59 6.10 5.83 -18.53
N GLN A 60 5.59 4.69 -19.01
CA GLN A 60 4.15 4.44 -19.01
C GLN A 60 3.58 4.79 -17.63
N PRO A 61 2.46 5.55 -17.55
CA PRO A 61 1.76 5.78 -16.29
C PRO A 61 1.62 4.42 -15.61
N HIS A 62 1.90 4.34 -14.31
CA HIS A 62 1.67 3.10 -13.57
C HIS A 62 0.24 2.67 -13.88
N THR A 63 0.10 1.62 -14.69
CA THR A 63 -1.21 1.08 -15.04
C THR A 63 -1.88 0.79 -13.72
N LYS A 64 -3.01 1.46 -13.45
CA LYS A 64 -3.78 1.18 -12.25
C LYS A 64 -4.05 -0.32 -12.31
N SER A 65 -3.45 -1.11 -11.41
CA SER A 65 -3.63 -2.54 -11.45
C SER A 65 -5.13 -2.80 -11.33
N VAL A 66 -5.70 -3.48 -12.33
CA VAL A 66 -7.12 -3.82 -12.32
C VAL A 66 -7.31 -4.85 -11.21
N TRP A 67 -7.78 -4.39 -10.06
CA TRP A 67 -8.15 -5.27 -8.96
C TRP A 67 -9.53 -5.84 -9.23
N THR A 68 -9.63 -7.16 -9.30
CA THR A 68 -10.92 -7.85 -9.37
C THR A 68 -11.41 -8.23 -7.97
N SER A 69 -12.70 -8.51 -7.84
CA SER A 69 -13.30 -8.96 -6.57
C SER A 69 -12.67 -10.26 -6.06
N GLU A 70 -12.28 -11.13 -6.98
CA GLU A 70 -11.62 -12.40 -6.70
C GLU A 70 -10.23 -12.17 -6.11
N MET A 71 -9.47 -11.20 -6.66
CA MET A 71 -8.17 -10.82 -6.13
C MET A 71 -8.28 -10.22 -4.72
N ASP A 72 -9.29 -9.39 -4.48
CA ASP A 72 -9.56 -8.83 -3.15
C ASP A 72 -9.90 -9.91 -2.13
N SER A 73 -10.76 -10.85 -2.53
CA SER A 73 -11.15 -11.99 -1.71
C SER A 73 -9.96 -12.88 -1.40
N ALA A 74 -9.07 -13.12 -2.36
CA ALA A 74 -7.83 -13.87 -2.15
C ALA A 74 -6.91 -13.16 -1.15
N VAL A 75 -6.70 -11.85 -1.27
CA VAL A 75 -5.88 -11.07 -0.33
C VAL A 75 -6.45 -11.12 1.09
N ILE A 76 -7.76 -11.00 1.26
CA ILE A 76 -8.41 -11.08 2.58
C ILE A 76 -8.27 -12.48 3.17
N ARG A 77 -8.58 -13.53 2.39
CA ARG A 77 -8.55 -14.92 2.82
C ARG A 77 -7.15 -15.35 3.24
N GLU A 78 -6.14 -15.11 2.41
CA GLU A 78 -4.77 -15.50 2.73
C GLU A 78 -4.20 -14.68 3.90
N ALA A 79 -4.55 -13.40 4.01
CA ALA A 79 -4.16 -12.58 5.15
C ALA A 79 -4.77 -13.11 6.47
N ALA A 80 -6.01 -13.60 6.44
CA ALA A 80 -6.64 -14.23 7.60
C ALA A 80 -5.97 -15.57 7.94
N ALA A 81 -5.80 -16.46 6.95
CA ALA A 81 -5.23 -17.80 7.15
C ALA A 81 -3.78 -17.79 7.66
N THR A 82 -2.99 -16.78 7.29
CA THR A 82 -1.57 -16.69 7.64
C THR A 82 -1.27 -15.79 8.84
N GLY A 83 -2.29 -15.12 9.41
CA GLY A 83 -2.08 -14.09 10.43
C GLY A 83 -1.31 -12.88 9.89
N ARG A 84 -1.58 -12.48 8.64
CA ARG A 84 -0.94 -11.34 7.95
C ARG A 84 0.58 -11.46 7.78
N LYS A 85 1.09 -12.69 7.64
CA LYS A 85 2.47 -12.94 7.22
C LYS A 85 2.62 -12.60 5.74
N TRP A 86 2.87 -11.33 5.44
CA TRP A 86 2.77 -10.78 4.08
C TRP A 86 3.67 -11.45 3.04
N VAL A 87 4.81 -12.00 3.45
CA VAL A 87 5.69 -12.78 2.56
C VAL A 87 4.96 -14.02 2.06
N LEU A 88 4.36 -14.79 2.98
CA LEU A 88 3.60 -15.99 2.65
C LEU A 88 2.32 -15.67 1.85
N VAL A 89 1.64 -14.56 2.18
CA VAL A 89 0.47 -14.08 1.41
C VAL A 89 0.85 -13.75 -0.03
N ALA A 90 1.95 -13.02 -0.21
CA ALA A 90 2.48 -12.67 -1.52
C ALA A 90 2.84 -13.90 -2.36
N GLU A 91 3.54 -14.86 -1.75
CA GLU A 91 3.89 -16.13 -2.38
C GLU A 91 2.66 -16.92 -2.85
N ARG A 92 1.60 -16.99 -2.03
CA ARG A 92 0.38 -17.73 -2.36
C ARG A 92 -0.46 -17.08 -3.45
N ILE A 93 -0.44 -15.74 -3.54
CA ILE A 93 -1.24 -14.98 -4.51
C ILE A 93 -0.45 -14.70 -5.80
N GLY A 94 0.88 -14.83 -5.77
CA GLY A 94 1.75 -14.51 -6.91
C GLY A 94 1.91 -13.00 -7.13
N LEU A 95 1.72 -12.19 -6.10
CA LEU A 95 1.86 -10.73 -6.13
C LEU A 95 2.97 -10.27 -5.19
N SER A 96 3.44 -9.02 -5.34
CA SER A 96 4.44 -8.50 -4.40
C SER A 96 3.86 -8.22 -3.01
N VAL A 97 4.70 -8.38 -1.98
CA VAL A 97 4.37 -8.11 -0.57
C VAL A 97 3.75 -6.72 -0.37
N SER A 98 4.34 -5.71 -1.00
CA SER A 98 3.86 -4.32 -0.90
C SER A 98 2.49 -4.14 -1.54
N VAL A 99 2.22 -4.80 -2.67
CA VAL A 99 0.94 -4.77 -3.37
C VAL A 99 -0.15 -5.43 -2.51
N CYS A 100 0.08 -6.64 -2.00
CA CYS A 100 -0.88 -7.34 -1.13
C CYS A 100 -1.18 -6.54 0.15
N LYS A 101 -0.14 -6.06 0.83
CA LYS A 101 -0.27 -5.28 2.07
C LYS A 101 -1.04 -3.98 1.82
N ASN A 102 -0.66 -3.22 0.80
CA ASN A 102 -1.33 -1.95 0.47
C ASN A 102 -2.80 -2.18 0.14
N ARG A 103 -3.12 -3.21 -0.65
CA ARG A 103 -4.50 -3.53 -1.00
C ARG A 103 -5.33 -3.91 0.21
N PHE A 104 -4.81 -4.80 1.07
CA PHE A 104 -5.50 -5.19 2.30
C PHE A 104 -5.89 -4.00 3.17
N TYR A 105 -4.98 -3.03 3.37
CA TYR A 105 -5.29 -1.82 4.14
C TYR A 105 -6.19 -0.83 3.40
N VAL A 106 -6.18 -0.80 2.06
CA VAL A 106 -7.20 -0.07 1.29
C VAL A 106 -8.57 -0.70 1.51
N LEU A 107 -8.69 -2.02 1.45
CA LEU A 107 -9.95 -2.76 1.69
C LEU A 107 -10.45 -2.57 3.12
N ARG A 108 -9.57 -2.61 4.13
CA ARG A 108 -9.95 -2.31 5.53
C ARG A 108 -10.49 -0.89 5.70
N ARG A 109 -9.83 0.12 5.13
CA ARG A 109 -10.27 1.52 5.18
C ARG A 109 -11.52 1.78 4.33
N GLY A 110 -11.71 1.02 3.26
CA GLY A 110 -12.90 1.02 2.42
C GLY A 110 -14.09 0.32 3.10
N GLY A 111 -13.82 -0.70 3.90
CA GLY A 111 -14.80 -1.45 4.68
C GLY A 111 -15.58 -0.62 5.69
N GLU A 112 -14.95 0.41 6.25
CA GLU A 112 -15.59 1.40 7.13
C GLU A 112 -16.57 2.33 6.39
N ARG A 113 -16.56 2.34 5.04
CA ARG A 113 -17.52 3.09 4.20
C ARG A 113 -18.34 2.24 3.23
N GLY A 114 -18.02 0.96 3.05
CA GLY A 114 -18.72 0.10 2.11
C GLY A 114 -18.50 -1.38 2.41
N VAL A 115 -19.60 -2.06 2.68
CA VAL A 115 -19.77 -3.53 2.78
C VAL A 115 -19.22 -4.21 4.05
N LEU A 116 -18.02 -3.90 4.55
CA LEU A 116 -17.55 -4.54 5.81
C LEU A 116 -18.22 -4.00 7.07
N SER A 117 -18.91 -2.85 7.01
CA SER A 117 -19.77 -2.36 8.10
C SER A 117 -21.03 -3.21 8.34
N LYS A 118 -21.32 -4.17 7.46
CA LYS A 118 -22.49 -5.08 7.57
C LYS A 118 -22.14 -6.49 8.02
N LEU A 119 -20.85 -6.84 8.11
CA LEU A 119 -20.47 -8.11 8.72
C LEU A 119 -20.35 -7.87 10.23
N PRO A 120 -20.98 -8.70 11.08
CA PRO A 120 -20.79 -8.59 12.50
C PRO A 120 -19.29 -8.74 12.79
N VAL A 121 -18.71 -7.72 13.43
CA VAL A 121 -17.41 -7.85 14.07
C VAL A 121 -17.57 -8.94 15.11
N MET A 122 -17.06 -10.13 14.82
CA MET A 122 -17.03 -11.21 15.81
C MET A 122 -16.09 -10.74 16.92
N PRO A 123 -16.58 -10.60 18.17
CA PRO A 123 -15.74 -10.34 19.33
C PRO A 123 -14.61 -11.36 19.38
N GLU A 124 -13.40 -10.90 19.74
CA GLU A 124 -12.20 -11.74 19.86
C GLU A 124 -12.43 -12.92 20.85
N ASP A 125 -13.37 -12.71 21.77
CA ASP A 125 -13.84 -13.59 22.84
C ASP A 125 -14.68 -14.79 22.35
N LEU A 126 -15.16 -14.80 21.10
CA LEU A 126 -15.98 -15.89 20.53
C LEU A 126 -15.18 -16.88 19.66
N TRP A 127 -13.86 -16.67 19.47
CA TRP A 127 -12.99 -17.61 18.75
C TRP A 127 -12.64 -18.86 19.60
N GLU A 128 -12.61 -18.73 20.93
CA GLU A 128 -12.24 -19.84 21.82
C GLU A 128 -13.37 -20.86 22.04
N GLU A 129 -14.64 -20.48 21.85
CA GLU A 129 -15.78 -21.36 22.19
C GLU A 129 -16.17 -22.34 21.08
N GLN A 130 -15.74 -22.11 19.82
CA GLN A 130 -16.02 -23.00 18.68
C GLN A 130 -14.85 -23.92 18.31
N SER A 131 -13.68 -23.76 18.95
CA SER A 131 -12.57 -24.70 18.80
C SER A 131 -12.79 -26.01 19.58
N GLY A 132 -13.71 -26.02 20.56
CA GLY A 132 -14.15 -27.24 21.27
C GLY A 132 -15.27 -28.01 20.57
N ALA A 133 -16.14 -27.34 19.81
CA ALA A 133 -17.27 -27.98 19.14
C ALA A 133 -16.89 -28.76 17.86
N LEU A 134 -15.65 -28.63 17.38
CA LEU A 134 -15.13 -29.39 16.24
C LEU A 134 -14.25 -30.60 16.65
N GLN A 135 -14.16 -30.94 17.94
CA GLN A 135 -13.57 -32.21 18.40
C GLN A 135 -14.61 -33.29 18.74
N GLU A 136 -15.90 -32.96 18.81
CA GLU A 136 -17.01 -33.90 19.11
C GLU A 136 -17.70 -34.47 17.84
N LEU A 137 -17.04 -34.45 16.68
CA LEU A 137 -17.49 -35.16 15.47
C LEU A 137 -16.41 -36.09 14.90
N SER A 138 -15.63 -36.72 15.79
CA SER A 138 -14.67 -37.79 15.42
C SER A 138 -14.92 -39.14 16.09
N TRP A 139 -16.08 -39.34 16.77
CA TRP A 139 -16.38 -40.61 17.46
C TRP A 139 -17.82 -41.11 17.41
N LEU A 140 -18.60 -40.85 16.35
CA LEU A 140 -19.82 -41.62 16.08
C LEU A 140 -19.98 -41.96 14.59
N TRP A 141 -19.25 -43.03 14.21
CA TRP A 141 -19.44 -43.97 13.09
C TRP A 141 -18.98 -43.49 11.70
#